data_AF-A0A6N2AMN7-F1
#
_entry.id   AF-A0A6N2AMN7-F1
#
_cell.length_a   1.000
_cell.length_b   1.000
_cell.length_c   1.000
_cell.angle_alpha   90.00
_cell.angle_beta   90.00
_cell.angle_gamma   90.00
#
_symmetry.space_group_name_H-M   'P 1'
#
loop_
_entity.id
_entity.type
_entity.pdbx_description
1 polymer ?
#
loop_
_entity_poly.entity_id
_entity_poly.type
_entity_poly.pdbx_seq_one_letter_code
_entity_poly.pdbx_strand_id
1 'polypeptide(L)' 'MSESSCDSISNSMIMTCFCGELAHCFTSRTSLNPGRRFYRCSKPKMENLRESLNAVKIERDNLKKKLENLESLNYFEVNK' A
#
# COMPACT_ATOMS: atom_id res chain seq x y z
N MET A 1 -20.98 4.64 19.25
CA MET A 1 -19.94 3.62 19.45
C MET A 1 -20.66 2.31 19.76
N SER A 2 -20.14 1.17 19.28
CA SER A 2 -20.69 -0.20 19.41
C SER A 2 -21.82 -0.54 18.42
N GLU A 3 -21.92 -1.74 17.81
CA GLU A 3 -21.26 -3.02 18.05
C GLU A 3 -21.32 -3.85 16.74
N SER A 4 -20.28 -4.64 16.49
CA SER A 4 -20.12 -5.55 15.36
C SER A 4 -21.14 -6.68 15.42
N SER A 5 -21.89 -6.93 14.34
CA SER A 5 -22.52 -8.24 14.14
C SER A 5 -21.86 -8.93 12.95
N CYS A 6 -20.82 -9.69 13.31
CA CYS A 6 -20.33 -10.84 12.58
C CYS A 6 -20.75 -12.08 13.38
N ASP A 7 -22.06 -12.24 13.56
CA ASP A 7 -22.63 -13.33 14.35
C ASP A 7 -22.51 -14.64 13.58
N SER A 8 -21.34 -15.25 13.68
CA SER A 8 -21.08 -16.68 13.72
C SER A 8 -19.58 -16.86 13.59
N ILE A 9 -18.93 -17.22 14.69
CA ILE A 9 -17.61 -17.86 14.70
C ILE A 9 -17.81 -19.22 14.03
N SER A 10 -17.91 -19.24 12.70
CA SER A 10 -17.60 -20.39 11.88
C SER A 10 -16.39 -20.00 11.05
N ASN A 11 -15.40 -20.87 11.03
CA ASN A 11 -14.05 -20.70 10.45
C ASN A 11 -14.02 -20.39 8.93
N SER A 12 -15.06 -19.80 8.32
CA SER A 12 -15.19 -19.70 6.86
C SER A 12 -14.98 -18.31 6.24
N MET A 13 -14.71 -17.24 6.99
CA MET A 13 -14.65 -15.90 6.35
C MET A 13 -13.74 -14.86 7.01
N ILE A 14 -12.57 -15.27 7.48
CA ILE A 14 -11.48 -14.32 7.76
C ILE A 14 -10.95 -13.83 6.41
N MET A 15 -11.42 -12.66 5.95
CA MET A 15 -10.90 -12.04 4.73
C MET A 15 -9.63 -11.29 5.04
N THR A 16 -8.54 -11.69 4.41
CA THR A 16 -7.28 -10.96 4.39
C THR A 16 -7.29 -9.95 3.26
N CYS A 17 -6.72 -8.77 3.52
CA CYS A 17 -6.43 -7.81 2.47
C CYS A 17 -5.20 -8.28 1.67
N PHE A 18 -5.03 -7.75 0.45
CA PHE A 18 -3.81 -7.95 -0.35
C PHE A 18 -2.53 -7.50 0.35
N CYS A 19 -2.62 -6.62 1.36
CA CYS A 19 -1.46 -6.25 2.18
C CYS A 19 -1.11 -7.28 3.27
N GLY A 20 -1.81 -8.42 3.34
CA GLY A 20 -1.60 -9.50 4.31
C GLY A 20 -2.35 -9.33 5.64
N GLU A 21 -2.89 -8.14 5.92
CA GLU A 21 -3.59 -7.85 7.17
C GLU A 21 -5.06 -8.27 7.13
N LEU A 22 -5.66 -8.46 8.32
CA LEU A 22 -7.10 -8.72 8.44
C LEU A 22 -7.92 -7.53 7.95
N ALA A 23 -8.91 -7.80 7.10
CA ALA A 23 -9.88 -6.79 6.67
C ALA A 23 -11.05 -6.71 7.66
N HIS A 24 -11.46 -5.48 7.99
CA HIS A 24 -12.65 -5.25 8.79
C HIS A 24 -13.91 -5.50 7.95
N CYS A 25 -14.84 -6.28 8.51
CA CYS A 25 -16.14 -6.55 7.92
C CYS A 25 -17.19 -5.55 8.44
N PHE A 26 -18.01 -5.02 7.54
CA PHE A 26 -19.12 -4.13 7.83
C PHE A 26 -20.40 -4.69 7.23
N THR A 27 -21.52 -4.51 7.91
CA THR A 27 -22.83 -4.96 7.43
C THR A 27 -23.72 -3.74 7.19
N SER A 28 -24.28 -3.64 6.00
CA SER A 28 -25.21 -2.57 5.65
C SER A 28 -26.50 -2.69 6.45
N ARG A 29 -26.88 -1.55 7.01
CA ARG A 29 -28.16 -1.35 7.72
C ARG A 29 -29.13 -0.48 6.93
N THR A 30 -28.80 -0.15 5.68
CA THR A 30 -29.68 0.65 4.82
C THR A 30 -30.86 -0.18 4.35
N SER A 31 -32.04 0.43 4.26
CA SER A 31 -33.26 -0.25 3.78
C SER A 31 -33.14 -0.76 2.34
N LEU A 32 -32.31 -0.11 1.53
CA LEU A 32 -32.04 -0.49 0.13
C LEU A 32 -31.10 -1.69 0.00
N ASN A 33 -30.26 -1.96 1.00
CA ASN A 33 -29.27 -3.04 0.96
C ASN A 33 -29.12 -3.70 2.35
N PRO A 34 -30.18 -4.22 2.98
CA PRO A 34 -30.07 -4.79 4.31
C PRO A 34 -29.19 -6.06 4.30
N GLY A 35 -28.28 -6.18 5.27
CA GLY A 35 -27.46 -7.39 5.44
C GLY A 35 -26.27 -7.53 4.49
N ARG A 36 -26.13 -6.66 3.47
CA ARG A 36 -24.97 -6.70 2.55
C ARG A 36 -23.66 -6.46 3.29
N ARG A 37 -22.68 -7.35 3.11
CA ARG A 37 -21.35 -7.26 3.73
C ARG A 37 -20.37 -6.51 2.84
N PHE A 38 -19.56 -5.66 3.46
CA PHE A 38 -18.45 -4.94 2.83
C PHE A 38 -17.17 -5.17 3.65
N TYR A 39 -16.03 -5.14 2.99
CA TYR A 39 -14.73 -5.35 3.62
C TYR A 39 -13.83 -4.15 3.38
N ARG A 40 -13.15 -3.67 4.42
CA ARG A 40 -12.18 -2.57 4.33
C ARG A 40 -10.86 -3.00 4.93
N CYS A 41 -9.77 -2.69 4.24
CA CYS A 41 -8.43 -2.86 4.81
C CYS A 41 -8.25 -1.97 6.04
N SER A 42 -7.71 -2.55 7.11
CA SER A 42 -7.41 -1.90 8.39
C SER A 42 -6.14 -1.05 8.31
N LYS A 43 -5.23 -1.38 7.38
CA LYS A 43 -3.99 -0.61 7.20
C LYS A 43 -4.27 0.76 6.57
N PRO A 44 -3.69 1.85 7.12
CA PRO A 44 -3.75 3.16 6.48
C PRO A 44 -3.05 3.09 5.12
N LYS A 45 -3.72 3.56 4.06
CA LYS A 45 -3.11 3.64 2.70
C LYS A 45 -1.78 4.41 2.67
N MET A 46 -1.56 5.28 3.66
CA MET A 46 -0.40 6.15 3.78
C MET A 46 0.92 5.41 4.02
N GLU A 47 0.91 4.28 4.73
CA GLU A 47 2.15 3.55 5.07
C GLU A 47 2.79 2.94 3.82
N ASN A 48 1.99 2.26 2.99
CA ASN A 48 2.44 1.68 1.72
C ASN A 48 3.00 2.75 0.77
N LEU A 49 2.37 3.94 0.74
CA LEU A 49 2.82 5.06 -0.08
C LEU A 49 4.16 5.61 0.43
N ARG A 50 4.37 5.66 1.74
CA ARG A 50 5.63 6.12 2.34
C ARG A 50 6.80 5.20 1.99
N GLU A 51 6.60 3.89 2.10
CA GLU A 51 7.61 2.89 1.73
C GLU A 51 7.95 2.98 0.24
N SER A 52 6.93 3.03 -0.61
CA SER A 52 7.09 3.17 -2.06
C SER A 52 7.83 4.46 -2.42
N LEU A 53 7.50 5.58 -1.76
CA LEU A 53 8.17 6.86 -1.95
C LEU A 53 9.64 6.81 -1.54
N ASN A 54 9.96 6.13 -0.44
CA ASN A 54 11.33 5.98 0.02
C ASN A 54 12.17 5.15 -0.96
N ALA A 55 11.62 4.05 -1.49
CA ALA A 55 12.29 3.23 -2.50
C ALA A 55 12.60 4.05 -3.77
N VAL A 56 11.62 4.80 -4.29
CA VAL A 56 11.81 5.68 -5.46
C VAL A 56 12.85 6.77 -5.20
N LYS A 57 12.89 7.35 -4.00
CA LYS A 57 13.91 8.36 -3.63
C LYS A 57 15.32 7.77 -3.65
N ILE A 58 15.51 6.57 -3.09
CA ILE A 58 16.81 5.88 -3.09
C ILE A 58 17.26 5.59 -4.51
N GLU A 59 16.37 5.08 -5.36
CA GLU A 59 16.68 4.79 -6.76
C GLU A 59 17.07 6.06 -7.53
N ARG A 60 16.31 7.15 -7.36
CA ARG A 60 16.64 8.46 -7.93
C ARG A 60 18.03 8.94 -7.53
N ASP A 61 18.38 8.84 -6.25
CA ASP A 61 19.68 9.34 -5.75
C ASP A 61 20.85 8.51 -6.33
N ASN A 62 20.65 7.19 -6.46
CA ASN A 62 21.61 6.31 -7.12
C ASN A 62 21.77 6.65 -8.61
N LEU A 63 20.66 6.91 -9.32
CA LEU A 63 20.69 7.30 -10.73
C LEU A 63 21.37 8.65 -10.92
N LYS A 64 21.12 9.61 -10.04
CA LYS A 64 21.78 10.92 -10.08
C LYS A 64 23.29 10.79 -9.94
N LYS A 65 23.77 9.99 -8.98
CA LYS A 65 25.20 9.72 -8.81
C LYS A 65 25.81 9.02 -10.04
N LYS A 66 25.09 8.07 -10.65
CA LYS A 66 25.53 7.44 -11.89
C LYS A 66 25.66 8.43 -13.04
N LEU A 67 24.72 9.38 -13.15
CA LEU A 67 24.73 10.41 -14.17
C LEU A 67 25.94 11.35 -13.99
N GLU A 68 26.18 11.85 -12.78
CA GLU A 68 27.35 12.71 -12.47
C GLU A 68 28.68 12.02 -12.81
N ASN A 69 28.79 10.71 -12.54
CA ASN A 69 29.97 9.93 -12.89
C ASN A 69 30.16 9.81 -14.42
N LEU A 70 29.08 9.56 -15.17
CA LEU A 70 29.14 9.44 -16.63
C LEU A 70 29.48 10.79 -17.28
N GLU A 71 28.90 11.88 -16.80
CA GLU A 71 29.24 13.23 -17.25
C GLU A 71 30.72 13.54 -17.03
N SER A 72 31.25 13.16 -15.86
CA SER A 72 32.66 13.32 -15.54
C SER A 72 33.55 12.52 -16.51
N LEU A 73 33.23 11.25 -16.76
CA LEU A 73 33.99 10.40 -17.69
C LEU A 73 33.98 10.97 -19.11
N ASN A 74 32.80 11.36 -19.60
CA ASN A 74 32.66 11.95 -20.93
C ASN A 74 33.46 13.26 -21.07
N TYR A 75 33.50 14.09 -20.02
CA TYR A 75 34.34 15.29 -20.02
C TYR A 75 35.83 14.95 -20.22
N PHE A 76 36.34 13.91 -19.56
CA PHE A 76 37.72 13.46 -19.75
C PHE A 76 37.96 12.85 -21.13
N GLU A 77 36.98 12.14 -21.70
CA GLU A 77 37.10 11.55 -23.04
C GLU A 77 37.14 12.61 -24.15
N VAL A 78 36.30 13.65 -24.04
CA VAL A 78 36.20 14.71 -25.05
C VAL A 78 37.36 15.71 -24.99
N ASN A 79 37.96 15.94 -23.82
CA ASN A 79 39.05 16.91 -23.63
C ASN A 79 40.45 16.27 -23.57
N LYS A 80 40.59 15.03 -24.08
CA LYS A 80 41.87 14.31 -24.20
C LYS A 80 42.55 14.62 -25.52
#